data_AF-A0A7Y4K3U4-F1
#
_entry.id   AF-A0A7Y4K3U4-F1
#
_cell.length_a   1.000
_cell.length_b   1.000
_cell.length_c   1.000
_cell.angle_alpha   90.00
_cell.angle_beta   90.00
_cell.angle_gamma   90.00
#
_symmetry.space_group_name_H-M   'P 1'
#
loop_
_entity.id
_entity.type
_entity.pdbx_description
1 polymer ?
#
loop_
_entity_poly.entity_id
_entity_poly.type
_entity_poly.pdbx_seq_one_letter_code
_entity_poly.pdbx_strand_id
1 'polypeptide(L)'
;MDWLWWVGAALLLGLVEIISLDLVLIMLAGGSLAAAGVNAAGGPLWLQIVAFAVVSVILLLTLRPWLLRHLRSRVPLTETNVAAHVGRTALAVDRVSEFGGRVKLVGEVWT
;
A
#
# COMPACT_ATOMS: atom_id res chain seq x y z
N MET A 1 -22.66 12.27 -24.93
CA MET A 1 -21.53 13.09 -24.45
C MET A 1 -20.98 12.41 -23.20
N ASP A 2 -20.61 11.15 -23.33
CA ASP A 2 -20.65 10.23 -22.18
C ASP A 2 -19.24 9.87 -21.70
N TRP A 3 -18.21 10.26 -22.47
CA TRP A 3 -16.81 10.04 -22.13
C TRP A 3 -16.33 11.01 -21.03
N LEU A 4 -16.96 12.18 -20.92
CA LEU A 4 -16.67 13.18 -19.89
C LEU A 4 -16.90 12.63 -18.47
N TRP A 5 -17.91 11.77 -18.28
CA TRP A 5 -18.22 11.16 -16.98
C TRP A 5 -17.10 10.24 -16.49
N TRP A 6 -16.51 9.47 -17.40
CA TRP A 6 -15.37 8.60 -17.08
C TRP A 6 -14.12 9.42 -16.75
N VAL A 7 -13.81 10.43 -17.57
CA VAL A 7 -12.68 11.33 -17.29
C VAL A 7 -12.85 12.06 -15.96
N GLY A 8 -14.06 12.54 -15.67
CA GLY A 8 -14.39 13.13 -14.37
C GLY A 8 -14.20 12.15 -13.21
N ALA A 9 -14.65 10.90 -13.37
CA ALA A 9 -14.43 9.85 -12.37
C ALA A 9 -12.94 9.53 -12.17
N ALA A 10 -12.14 9.45 -13.24
CA ALA A 10 -10.68 9.25 -13.15
C ALA A 10 -10.00 10.38 -12.37
N LEU A 11 -10.35 11.63 -12.66
CA LEU A 11 -9.81 12.80 -11.97
C LEU A 11 -10.20 12.81 -10.49
N LEU A 12 -11.46 12.51 -10.18
CA LEU A 12 -11.96 12.51 -8.80
C LEU A 12 -11.29 11.40 -7.98
N LEU A 13 -11.15 10.20 -8.54
CA LEU A 13 -10.42 9.10 -7.92
C LEU A 13 -8.94 9.46 -7.71
N GLY A 14 -8.28 10.04 -8.70
CA GLY A 14 -6.90 10.52 -8.57
C GLY A 14 -6.72 11.60 -7.50
N LEU A 15 -7.71 12.48 -7.31
CA LEU A 15 -7.66 13.51 -6.27
C LEU A 15 -7.79 12.89 -4.86
N VAL A 16 -8.73 11.95 -4.69
CA VAL A 16 -8.89 11.21 -3.42
C VAL A 16 -7.65 10.38 -3.11
N GLU A 17 -6.93 9.90 -4.13
CA GLU A 17 -5.68 9.16 -3.95
C GLU A 17 -4.60 10.00 -3.29
N ILE A 18 -4.38 11.21 -3.81
CA ILE A 18 -3.32 12.09 -3.32
C ILE A 18 -3.57 12.43 -1.84
N ILE A 19 -4.84 12.49 -1.43
CA ILE A 19 -5.25 12.71 -0.04
C ILE A 19 -5.08 11.44 0.81
N SER A 20 -5.46 10.27 0.27
CA SER A 20 -5.43 9.00 0.99
C SER A 20 -4.05 8.35 1.04
N LEU A 21 -3.12 8.76 0.16
CA LEU A 21 -1.81 8.15 -0.06
C LEU A 21 -1.86 6.65 -0.37
N ASP A 22 -2.97 6.15 -0.92
CA ASP A 22 -3.28 4.71 -0.90
C ASP A 22 -3.03 3.94 -2.21
N LEU A 23 -2.46 4.47 -3.30
CA LEU A 23 -2.16 3.73 -4.56
C LEU A 23 -3.28 2.90 -5.27
N VAL A 24 -4.39 2.58 -4.62
CA VAL A 24 -5.54 1.83 -5.13
C VAL A 24 -6.37 2.71 -6.08
N LEU A 25 -6.51 4.00 -5.77
CA LEU A 25 -7.35 4.90 -6.56
C LEU A 25 -6.69 5.30 -7.88
N ILE A 26 -5.36 5.36 -7.97
CA ILE A 26 -4.60 5.48 -9.23
C ILE A 26 -4.86 4.28 -10.13
N MET A 27 -4.98 3.08 -9.56
CA MET A 27 -5.27 1.86 -10.32
C MET A 27 -6.69 1.89 -10.89
N LEU A 28 -7.67 2.38 -10.11
CA LEU A 28 -9.02 2.62 -10.63
C LEU A 28 -9.06 3.76 -11.67
N ALA A 29 -8.24 4.80 -11.51
CA ALA A 29 -8.14 5.88 -12.50
C ALA A 29 -7.62 5.35 -13.84
N GLY A 30 -6.66 4.43 -13.83
CA GLY A 30 -6.21 3.70 -15.03
C GLY A 30 -7.33 2.87 -15.68
N GLY A 31 -8.16 2.20 -14.89
CA GLY A 31 -9.35 1.50 -15.39
C GLY A 31 -10.37 2.44 -16.04
N SER A 32 -10.58 3.61 -15.45
CA SER A 32 -11.48 4.64 -16.00
C SER A 32 -10.97 5.17 -17.36
N LEU A 33 -9.67 5.39 -17.51
CA LEU A 33 -9.09 5.80 -18.79
C LEU A 33 -9.29 4.74 -19.88
N ALA A 34 -9.21 3.45 -19.54
CA ALA A 34 -9.52 2.38 -20.49
C ALA A 34 -11.00 2.39 -20.92
N ALA A 35 -11.93 2.60 -19.98
CA ALA A 35 -13.35 2.74 -20.28
C ALA A 35 -13.66 3.97 -21.15
N ALA A 36 -12.97 5.08 -20.89
CA ALA A 36 -13.05 6.29 -21.72
C ALA A 36 -12.56 6.04 -23.14
N GLY A 37 -11.47 5.28 -23.32
CA GLY A 37 -10.98 4.86 -24.64
C GLY A 37 -11.97 3.98 -25.41
N VAL A 38 -12.61 3.03 -24.72
CA VAL A 38 -13.67 2.20 -25.30
C VAL A 38 -14.88 3.04 -25.74
N ASN A 39 -15.27 4.03 -24.92
CA ASN A 39 -16.35 4.94 -25.26
C ASN A 39 -15.99 5.83 -26.47
N ALA A 40 -14.75 6.33 -26.53
CA ALA A 40 -14.26 7.11 -27.67
C ALA A 40 -14.24 6.30 -28.98
N ALA A 41 -14.02 4.98 -28.90
CA ALA A 41 -14.13 4.06 -30.03
C ALA A 41 -15.58 3.70 -30.42
N GLY A 42 -16.59 4.27 -29.74
CA GLY A 42 -18.01 3.99 -29.99
C GLY A 42 -18.53 2.70 -29.36
N GLY A 43 -17.79 2.12 -28.41
CA GLY A 43 -18.18 0.90 -27.72
C GLY A 43 -19.38 1.10 -26.78
N PRO A 44 -20.30 0.12 -26.69
CA PRO A 44 -21.50 0.21 -25.85
C PRO A 44 -21.16 0.23 -24.35
N LEU A 45 -22.07 0.75 -23.52
CA LEU A 45 -21.89 0.93 -22.07
C LEU A 45 -21.41 -0.32 -21.33
N TRP A 46 -21.92 -1.51 -21.69
CA TRP A 46 -21.50 -2.76 -21.05
C TRP A 46 -20.02 -3.06 -21.31
N LEU A 47 -19.50 -2.73 -22.50
CA LEU A 47 -18.10 -2.93 -22.86
C LEU A 47 -17.19 -1.97 -22.08
N GLN A 48 -17.66 -0.74 -21.83
CA GLN A 48 -16.97 0.26 -21.01
C GLN A 48 -16.83 -0.21 -19.57
N ILE A 49 -17.91 -0.73 -18.97
CA ILE A 49 -17.92 -1.26 -17.60
C ILE A 49 -17.00 -2.48 -17.47
N VAL A 50 -17.05 -3.39 -18.45
CA VAL A 50 -16.16 -4.57 -18.46
C VAL A 50 -14.69 -4.15 -18.59
N ALA A 51 -14.38 -3.23 -19.50
CA ALA A 51 -13.02 -2.72 -19.67
C ALA A 51 -12.50 -2.03 -18.40
N PHE A 52 -13.34 -1.20 -17.75
CA PHE A 52 -13.04 -0.57 -16.46
C PHE A 52 -12.67 -1.61 -15.41
N ALA A 53 -13.53 -2.61 -15.22
CA ALA A 53 -13.37 -3.63 -14.19
C ALA A 53 -12.12 -4.48 -14.44
N VAL A 54 -11.94 -4.95 -15.68
CA VAL A 54 -10.80 -5.81 -16.06
C VAL A 54 -9.48 -5.05 -15.87
N VAL A 55 -9.37 -3.82 -16.37
CA VAL A 55 -8.13 -3.04 -16.28
C VAL A 55 -7.82 -2.66 -14.83
N SER A 56 -8.84 -2.28 -14.04
CA SER A 56 -8.66 -2.00 -12.60
C SER A 56 -8.18 -3.23 -11.84
N VAL A 57 -8.77 -4.41 -12.09
CA VAL A 57 -8.35 -5.66 -11.44
C VAL A 57 -6.93 -6.05 -11.84
N ILE A 58 -6.56 -5.92 -13.12
CA ILE A 58 -5.20 -6.19 -13.59
C ILE A 58 -4.20 -5.25 -12.93
N LEU A 59 -4.49 -3.95 -12.88
CA LEU A 59 -3.64 -2.97 -12.21
C LEU A 59 -3.49 -3.31 -10.71
N LEU A 60 -4.59 -3.65 -10.03
CA LEU A 60 -4.56 -4.07 -8.62
C LEU A 60 -3.72 -5.31 -8.39
N LEU A 61 -3.84 -6.34 -9.23
CA LEU A 61 -3.08 -7.58 -9.08
C LEU A 61 -1.59 -7.41 -9.43
N THR A 62 -1.25 -6.53 -10.37
CA THR A 62 0.14 -6.34 -10.83
C THR A 62 0.91 -5.32 -10.01
N LEU A 63 0.30 -4.19 -9.64
CA LEU A 63 0.98 -3.16 -8.86
C LEU A 63 1.05 -3.50 -7.37
N ARG A 64 0.07 -4.22 -6.78
CA ARG A 64 0.11 -4.60 -5.36
C ARG A 64 1.41 -5.32 -4.95
N PRO A 65 1.90 -6.37 -5.65
CA PRO A 65 3.17 -7.01 -5.29
C PRO A 65 4.39 -6.12 -5.57
N TRP A 66 4.34 -5.29 -6.62
CA TRP A 66 5.44 -4.38 -6.95
C TRP A 66 5.59 -3.29 -5.88
N LEU A 67 4.46 -2.75 -5.42
CA LEU A 67 4.42 -1.68 -4.46
C LEU A 67 4.77 -2.15 -3.05
N LEU A 68 4.26 -3.30 -2.62
CA LEU A 68 4.66 -3.94 -1.36
C LEU A 68 6.17 -4.24 -1.34
N ARG A 69 6.76 -4.64 -2.46
CA ARG A 69 8.22 -4.81 -2.58
C ARG A 69 8.95 -3.47 -2.54
N HIS A 70 8.46 -2.45 -3.24
CA HIS A 70 9.13 -1.14 -3.32
C HIS A 70 9.07 -0.37 -1.99
N LEU A 71 7.96 -0.42 -1.25
CA LEU A 71 7.88 0.16 0.10
C LEU A 71 8.80 -0.58 1.09
N ARG A 72 8.84 -1.91 1.05
CA ARG A 72 9.75 -2.71 1.90
C ARG A 72 11.23 -2.48 1.56
N SER A 73 11.57 -2.07 0.34
CA SER A 73 12.94 -1.75 -0.06
C SER A 73 13.34 -0.29 0.23
N ARG A 74 12.40 0.63 0.41
CA ARG A 74 12.67 2.06 0.62
C ARG A 74 12.71 2.47 2.09
N VAL A 75 12.05 1.71 2.95
CA VAL A 75 12.16 1.86 4.40
C VAL A 75 12.96 0.64 4.84
N PRO A 76 14.23 0.76 5.30
CA PRO A 76 14.76 -0.29 6.15
C PRO A 76 13.71 -0.41 7.23
N LEU A 77 12.97 -1.52 7.26
CA LEU A 77 11.99 -1.78 8.29
C LEU A 77 12.79 -1.66 9.58
N THR A 78 12.76 -0.49 10.20
CA THR A 78 13.29 -0.29 11.54
C THR A 78 12.41 -1.23 12.31
N GLU A 79 12.95 -2.42 12.59
CA GLU A 79 12.28 -3.46 13.34
C GLU A 79 11.67 -2.75 14.53
N THR A 80 10.35 -2.56 14.53
CA THR A 80 9.66 -1.91 15.63
C THR A 80 9.38 -3.00 16.65
N ASN A 81 9.44 -2.67 17.95
CA ASN A 81 9.26 -3.62 19.06
C ASN A 81 10.52 -4.46 19.40
N VAL A 82 10.36 -5.65 20.01
CA VAL A 82 11.45 -6.51 20.51
C VAL A 82 12.62 -6.66 19.55
N ALA A 83 12.33 -6.76 18.26
CA ALA A 83 13.35 -7.02 17.25
C ALA A 83 14.25 -5.79 16.94
N ALA A 84 13.82 -4.58 17.32
CA ALA A 84 14.65 -3.35 17.33
C ALA A 84 15.88 -3.45 18.24
N HIS A 85 15.77 -4.29 19.26
CA HIS A 85 16.72 -4.36 20.35
C HIS A 85 17.70 -5.52 20.22
N VAL A 86 17.55 -6.37 19.21
CA VAL A 86 18.48 -7.46 18.92
C VAL A 86 19.86 -6.88 18.57
N GLY A 87 20.89 -7.32 19.28
CA GLY A 87 22.27 -6.83 19.11
C GLY A 87 22.61 -5.54 19.88
N ARG A 88 21.66 -4.94 20.59
CA ARG A 88 21.94 -3.78 21.48
C ARG A 88 22.42 -4.25 22.85
N THR A 89 23.30 -3.46 23.46
CA THR A 89 23.77 -3.68 24.83
C THR A 89 22.68 -3.30 25.84
N ALA A 90 22.38 -4.20 26.77
CA ALA A 90 21.47 -3.98 27.90
C ALA A 90 22.23 -4.01 29.22
N LEU A 91 21.72 -3.33 30.25
CA LEU A 91 22.30 -3.33 31.59
C LEU A 91 21.54 -4.33 32.48
N ALA A 92 22.24 -5.31 33.04
CA ALA A 92 21.63 -6.25 33.98
C ALA A 92 21.24 -5.51 35.27
N VAL A 93 19.95 -5.52 35.59
CA VAL A 93 19.41 -4.89 36.82
C VAL A 93 19.19 -5.94 37.92
N ASP A 94 19.06 -7.20 37.51
CA ASP A 94 18.92 -8.36 38.39
C ASP A 94 19.83 -9.49 37.90
N ARG A 95 20.05 -10.51 38.73
CA ARG A 95 20.87 -11.67 38.35
C ARG A 95 20.22 -12.38 37.18
N VAL A 96 20.92 -12.41 36.05
CA VAL A 96 20.49 -13.15 34.86
C VAL A 96 20.99 -14.59 34.97
N SER A 97 20.06 -15.54 34.86
CA SER A 97 20.31 -16.98 34.90
C SER A 97 19.52 -17.67 33.80
N GLU A 98 19.75 -18.98 33.64
CA GLU A 98 19.04 -19.84 32.70
C GLU A 98 17.52 -19.89 32.98
N PHE A 99 17.10 -19.61 34.21
CA PHE A 99 15.72 -19.64 34.67
C PHE A 99 15.02 -18.26 34.62
N GLY A 100 15.74 -17.21 34.20
CA GLY A 100 15.23 -15.84 34.10
C GLY A 100 16.18 -14.79 34.65
N GLY A 101 15.80 -13.52 34.46
CA GLY A 101 16.52 -12.35 34.93
C GLY A 101 15.79 -11.07 34.53
N ARG A 102 16.35 -9.90 34.85
CA ARG A 102 15.82 -8.61 34.38
C ARG A 102 16.93 -7.72 33.86
N VAL A 103 16.69 -7.12 32.70
CA VAL A 103 17.64 -6.23 32.03
C VAL A 103 16.99 -4.88 31.69
N LYS A 104 17.75 -3.81 31.82
CA LYS A 104 17.33 -2.47 31.40
C LYS A 104 17.85 -2.22 29.99
N LEU A 105 16.91 -2.01 29.07
CA LEU A 105 17.16 -1.84 27.65
C LEU A 105 16.40 -0.60 27.17
N VAL A 106 17.15 0.41 26.70
CA VAL A 106 16.59 1.69 26.22
C VAL A 106 15.60 2.35 27.21
N GLY A 107 15.90 2.23 28.52
CA GLY A 107 15.11 2.87 29.57
C GLY A 107 14.00 2.00 30.19
N GLU A 108 13.62 0.90 29.53
CA GLU A 108 12.59 -0.03 30.00
C GLU A 108 13.22 -1.28 30.63
N VAL A 109 12.51 -1.92 31.57
CA VAL A 109 12.95 -3.16 32.22
C VAL A 109 12.23 -4.35 31.60
N TRP A 110 13.00 -5.27 31.04
CA TRP A 110 12.55 -6.46 30.35
C TRP A 110 12.88 -7.72 31.17
N THR A 111 12.06 -8.77 31.04
CA THR A 111 12.23 -10.08 31.70
C THR A 111 12.64 -11.13 30.69
#